data_AF-A0A1B6NSJ5-F1
#
_entry.id   AF-A0A1B6NSJ5-F1
#
_cell.length_a   1.000
_cell.length_b   1.000
_cell.length_c   1.000
_cell.angle_alpha   90.00
_cell.angle_beta   90.00
_cell.angle_gamma   90.00
#
_symmetry.space_group_name_H-M   'P 1'
#
loop_
_entity.id
_entity.type
_entity.pdbx_description
1 polymer ?
#
loop_
_entity_poly.entity_id
_entity_poly.type
_entity_poly.pdbx_seq_one_letter_code
_entity_poly.pdbx_strand_id
1 'polypeptide(L)'
;VNRTPQEADNSLLLKAIYDMDRLQEIIETNSCPCEIEHPSWDSAERQYHAIAAGKDRAEIRALRAPVVQEVARMTKQSLDICSEWQGR
;
A
#
# COMPACT_ATOMS: atom_id res chain seq x y z
N VAL A 1 -9.15 -2.76 -20.74
CA VAL A 1 -8.47 -1.44 -20.86
C VAL A 1 -7.01 -1.70 -21.18
N ASN A 2 -6.49 -1.16 -22.29
CA ASN A 2 -5.06 -1.24 -22.60
C ASN A 2 -4.36 -0.10 -21.86
N ARG A 3 -3.48 -0.42 -20.89
CA ARG A 3 -2.72 0.59 -20.13
C ARG A 3 -1.31 0.67 -20.71
N THR A 4 -0.79 1.88 -20.82
CA THR A 4 0.62 2.10 -21.11
C THR A 4 1.48 1.49 -19.99
N PRO A 5 2.74 1.13 -20.27
CA PRO A 5 3.65 0.67 -19.23
C PRO A 5 3.85 1.67 -18.09
N GLN A 6 3.74 2.97 -18.36
CA GLN A 6 3.77 4.02 -17.34
C GLN A 6 2.56 3.94 -16.42
N GLU A 7 1.35 3.88 -16.97
CA GLU A 7 0.11 3.78 -16.19
C GLU A 7 0.08 2.51 -15.32
N ALA A 8 0.63 1.40 -15.83
CA ALA A 8 0.75 0.18 -15.05
C ALA A 8 1.72 0.36 -13.86
N ASP A 9 2.89 0.95 -14.08
CA ASP A 9 3.85 1.19 -12.99
C ASP A 9 3.31 2.21 -11.96
N ASN A 10 2.56 3.22 -12.41
CA ASN A 10 1.84 4.16 -11.56
C ASN A 10 0.82 3.45 -10.65
N SER A 11 -0.04 2.58 -11.22
CA SER A 11 -1.02 1.82 -10.43
C SER A 11 -0.35 0.91 -9.40
N LEU A 12 0.79 0.31 -9.74
CA LEU A 12 1.55 -0.53 -8.81
C LEU A 12 2.18 0.26 -7.66
N LEU A 13 2.64 1.49 -7.90
CA LEU A 13 3.11 2.36 -6.81
C LEU A 13 1.95 2.75 -5.89
N LEU A 14 0.81 3.17 -6.45
CA LEU A 14 -0.38 3.50 -5.68
C LEU A 14 -0.84 2.32 -4.81
N LYS A 15 -0.90 1.10 -5.37
CA LYS A 15 -1.23 -0.12 -4.63
C LYS A 15 -0.25 -0.39 -3.49
N ALA A 16 1.05 -0.20 -3.72
CA ALA A 16 2.07 -0.44 -2.71
C ALA A 16 1.93 0.55 -1.54
N ILE A 17 1.64 1.82 -1.81
CA ILE A 17 1.37 2.83 -0.77
C ILE A 17 0.12 2.45 0.04
N TYR A 18 -0.97 2.07 -0.66
CA TYR A 18 -2.19 1.60 -0.01
C TYR A 18 -1.93 0.40 0.92
N ASP A 19 -1.17 -0.58 0.46
CA ASP A 19 -0.81 -1.73 1.29
C ASP A 19 0.05 -1.32 2.47
N MET A 20 1.03 -0.44 2.27
CA MET A 20 1.91 0.01 3.34
C MET A 20 1.11 0.70 4.46
N ASP A 21 0.28 1.69 4.11
CA ASP A 21 -0.57 2.42 5.06
C ASP A 21 -1.47 1.45 5.84
N ARG A 22 -2.16 0.56 5.10
CA ARG A 22 -3.07 -0.44 5.67
C ARG A 22 -2.38 -1.37 6.67
N LEU A 23 -1.25 -1.96 6.28
CA LEU A 23 -0.52 -2.92 7.11
C LEU A 23 0.08 -2.23 8.34
N GLN A 24 0.54 -1.00 8.19
CA GLN A 24 1.04 -0.20 9.29
C GLN A 24 -0.06 0.08 10.32
N GLU A 25 -1.26 0.50 9.88
CA GLU A 25 -2.38 0.76 10.79
C GLU A 25 -2.84 -0.50 11.54
N ILE A 26 -2.87 -1.66 10.88
CA ILE A 26 -3.16 -2.96 11.52
C ILE A 26 -2.16 -3.22 12.66
N ILE A 27 -0.86 -3.01 12.39
CA ILE A 27 0.20 -3.26 13.37
C ILE A 27 0.15 -2.26 14.52
N GLU A 28 -0.04 -0.98 14.23
CA GLU A 28 -0.05 0.10 15.23
C GLU A 28 -1.26 0.01 16.16
N THR A 29 -2.42 -0.37 15.64
CA THR A 29 -3.65 -0.51 16.43
C THR A 29 -3.80 -1.90 17.06
N ASN A 30 -3.01 -2.87 16.61
CA ASN A 30 -3.16 -4.29 16.95
C ASN A 30 -4.62 -4.78 16.75
N SER A 31 -5.25 -4.32 15.67
CA SER A 31 -6.65 -4.59 15.36
C SER A 31 -6.85 -4.72 13.85
N CYS A 32 -7.91 -5.43 13.45
CA CYS A 32 -8.25 -5.60 12.03
C CYS A 32 -9.76 -5.52 11.78
N PRO A 33 -10.43 -4.41 12.16
CA PRO A 33 -11.79 -4.13 11.71
C PRO A 33 -11.82 -3.87 10.20
N CYS A 34 -12.98 -4.01 9.57
CA CYS A 34 -13.15 -3.87 8.11
C CYS A 34 -12.63 -2.52 7.58
N GLU A 35 -12.78 -1.45 8.34
CA GLU A 35 -12.34 -0.10 7.96
C GLU A 35 -10.81 0.02 7.91
N ILE A 36 -10.10 -0.78 8.70
CA ILE A 36 -8.63 -0.87 8.72
C ILE A 36 -8.13 -1.95 7.75
N GLU A 37 -8.84 -3.07 7.56
CA GLU A 37 -8.45 -4.09 6.57
C GLU A 37 -8.76 -3.65 5.14
N HIS A 38 -9.75 -2.80 4.94
CA HIS A 38 -10.20 -2.31 3.64
C HIS A 38 -10.44 -0.79 3.68
N PRO A 39 -9.39 0.01 3.96
CA PRO A 39 -9.53 1.46 4.02
C PRO A 39 -9.87 2.05 2.65
N SER A 40 -10.34 3.30 2.64
CA SER A 40 -10.47 4.10 1.42
C SER A 40 -9.10 4.31 0.74
N TRP A 41 -9.13 4.50 -0.58
CA TRP A 41 -7.95 4.82 -1.37
C TRP A 41 -7.48 6.27 -1.22
N ASP A 42 -8.31 7.15 -0.67
CA ASP A 42 -8.07 8.60 -0.66
C ASP A 42 -6.72 9.00 -0.05
N SER A 43 -6.28 8.31 1.01
CA SER A 43 -4.97 8.56 1.64
C SER A 43 -3.83 8.20 0.68
N ALA A 44 -3.86 6.98 0.15
CA ALA A 44 -2.85 6.49 -0.78
C ALA A 44 -2.79 7.32 -2.06
N GLU A 45 -3.94 7.78 -2.59
CA GLU A 45 -4.01 8.66 -3.75
C GLU A 45 -3.36 10.01 -3.49
N ARG A 46 -3.63 10.66 -2.34
CA ARG A 46 -2.98 11.92 -1.97
C ARG A 46 -1.47 11.76 -1.87
N GLN A 47 -1.01 10.71 -1.21
CA GLN A 47 0.42 10.42 -1.07
C GLN A 47 1.08 10.14 -2.43
N TYR A 48 0.44 9.30 -3.24
CA TYR A 48 0.89 9.02 -4.61
C TYR A 48 1.02 10.31 -5.42
N HIS A 49 0.00 11.16 -5.45
CA HIS A 49 0.04 12.41 -6.20
C HIS A 49 1.14 13.36 -5.72
N ALA A 50 1.40 13.41 -4.41
CA ALA A 50 2.48 14.23 -3.85
C ALA A 50 3.88 13.78 -4.30
N ILE A 51 4.10 12.47 -4.48
CA ILE A 51 5.44 11.94 -4.78
C ILE A 51 5.65 11.58 -6.25
N ALA A 52 4.60 11.28 -7.00
CA ALA A 52 4.66 10.75 -8.37
C ALA A 52 4.53 11.83 -9.46
N ALA A 53 4.14 13.06 -9.10
CA ALA A 53 3.91 14.12 -10.07
C ALA A 53 5.16 14.41 -10.92
N GLY A 54 4.99 14.36 -12.25
CA GLY A 54 6.06 14.65 -13.21
C GLY A 54 7.14 13.57 -13.35
N LYS A 55 7.01 12.43 -12.66
CA LYS A 55 8.00 11.36 -12.69
C LYS A 55 7.86 10.44 -13.89
N ASP A 56 8.99 10.01 -14.42
CA ASP A 56 9.03 8.99 -15.45
C ASP A 56 8.90 7.57 -14.87
N ARG A 57 8.84 6.58 -15.76
CA ARG A 57 8.66 5.17 -15.38
C ARG A 57 9.79 4.62 -14.51
N ALA A 58 11.03 5.02 -14.77
CA ALA A 58 12.18 4.53 -14.03
C ALA A 58 12.17 5.11 -12.61
N GLU A 59 11.85 6.40 -12.47
CA GLU A 59 11.67 7.06 -11.19
C GLU A 59 10.52 6.46 -10.37
N ILE A 60 9.37 6.18 -10.99
CA ILE A 60 8.23 5.53 -10.33
C ILE A 60 8.62 4.15 -9.78
N ARG A 61 9.39 3.37 -10.53
CA ARG A 61 9.90 2.08 -10.06
C ARG A 61 10.87 2.23 -8.90
N ALA A 62 11.76 3.22 -8.97
CA ALA A 62 12.70 3.51 -7.91
C ALA A 62 11.99 3.93 -6.62
N LEU A 63 10.92 4.73 -6.71
CA LEU A 63 10.06 5.07 -5.58
C LEU A 63 9.34 3.85 -5.00
N ARG A 64 8.85 2.94 -5.87
CA ARG A 64 8.09 1.77 -5.43
C ARG A 64 8.94 0.74 -4.69
N ALA A 65 10.22 0.60 -5.05
CA ALA A 65 11.10 -0.43 -4.49
C ALA A 65 11.16 -0.43 -2.95
N PRO A 66 11.46 0.69 -2.24
CA PRO A 66 11.47 0.70 -0.78
C PRO A 66 10.08 0.45 -0.18
N VAL A 67 9.01 0.97 -0.79
CA VAL A 67 7.63 0.76 -0.30
C VAL A 67 7.27 -0.73 -0.31
N VAL A 68 7.60 -1.44 -1.39
CA VAL A 68 7.34 -2.88 -1.50
C VAL A 68 8.16 -3.70 -0.51
N GLN A 69 9.40 -3.29 -0.22
CA GLN A 69 10.21 -3.95 0.81
C GLN A 69 9.56 -3.81 2.19
N GLU A 70 9.02 -2.64 2.50
CA GLU A 70 8.37 -2.38 3.77
C GLU A 70 7.02 -3.13 3.89
N VAL A 71 6.24 -3.17 2.82
CA VAL A 71 5.04 -4.03 2.72
C VAL A 71 5.42 -5.50 2.99
N ALA A 72 6.47 -6.01 2.36
CA ALA A 72 6.90 -7.40 2.56
C ALA A 72 7.32 -7.67 4.02
N ARG A 73 7.97 -6.70 4.68
CA ARG A 73 8.37 -6.78 6.09
C ARG A 73 7.16 -6.89 7.02
N MET A 74 6.10 -6.12 6.74
CA MET A 74 4.92 -6.03 7.59
C MET A 74 3.88 -7.14 7.34
N THR A 75 3.82 -7.67 6.11
CA THR A 75 2.75 -8.58 5.65
C THR A 75 2.46 -9.72 6.62
N LYS A 76 3.49 -10.45 7.09
CA LYS A 76 3.26 -11.59 7.98
C LYS A 76 2.61 -11.16 9.29
N GLN A 77 3.20 -10.15 9.94
CA GLN A 77 2.74 -9.69 11.25
C GLN A 77 1.29 -9.19 11.20
N SER A 78 0.94 -8.39 10.19
CA SER A 78 -0.43 -7.91 10.03
C SER A 78 -1.43 -9.03 9.76
N LEU A 79 -1.05 -10.06 8.99
CA LEU A 79 -1.93 -11.21 8.72
C LEU A 79 -2.16 -12.03 9.99
N ASP A 80 -1.12 -12.21 10.81
CA ASP A 80 -1.24 -12.88 12.10
C ASP A 80 -2.23 -12.10 13.01
N ILE A 81 -2.13 -10.76 13.08
CA ILE A 81 -3.07 -9.90 13.83
C ILE A 81 -4.51 -10.04 13.31
N CYS A 82 -4.72 -9.99 12.00
CA CYS A 82 -6.06 -10.12 11.42
C CYS A 82 -6.68 -11.50 11.68
N SER A 83 -5.88 -12.57 11.58
CA SER A 83 -6.33 -13.93 11.89
C SER A 83 -6.75 -14.07 13.35
N GLU A 84 -6.00 -13.48 14.28
CA GLU A 84 -6.35 -13.48 15.70
C GLU A 84 -7.58 -12.62 16.00
N TRP A 85 -7.75 -11.50 15.29
CA TRP A 85 -8.90 -10.61 15.46
C TRP A 85 -10.21 -11.27 15.01
N GLN A 86 -10.22 -11.95 13.86
CA GLN A 86 -11.40 -12.64 13.31
C GLN A 86 -11.84 -13.85 14.15
N GLY A 87 -10.95 -14.40 14.97
CA GLY A 87 -11.25 -15.51 15.89
C GLY A 87 -11.87 -15.10 17.23
N ARG A 88 -12.09 -13.80 17.47
CA ARG A 88 -12.69 -13.23 18.69
C ARG A 88 -14.20 -13.04 18.53
#